data_AF-A0A8E1C2B6-F1
#
_entry.id   AF-A0A8E1C2B6-F1
#
_cell.length_a   1.000
_cell.length_b   1.000
_cell.length_c   1.000
_cell.angle_alpha   90.00
_cell.angle_beta   90.00
_cell.angle_gamma   90.00
#
_symmetry.space_group_name_H-M   'P 1'
#
loop_
_entity.id
_entity.type
_entity.pdbx_description
1 polymer ?
#
loop_
_entity_poly.entity_id
_entity_poly.type
_entity_poly.pdbx_seq_one_letter_code
_entity_poly.pdbx_strand_id
1 'polypeptide(L)'
;MIVQEYIREDGSSQFRSWFDDLDSQASAKVATAIVRMELGNLSNVKWIGGGLGECRIDWGPGYRLYLAQDGDDLIILFVGGTKKRQQSDIERAGVLLSEYKARKAAARKDRK
;
A
#
# COMPACT_ATOMS: atom_id res chain seq x y z
N MET A 1 3.53 -2.30 -14.39
CA MET A 1 2.86 -1.52 -13.33
C MET A 1 3.90 -0.71 -12.57
N ILE A 2 3.56 0.51 -12.17
CA ILE A 2 4.36 1.39 -11.34
C ILE A 2 3.84 1.24 -9.91
N VAL A 3 4.72 0.87 -8.97
CA VAL A 3 4.37 0.83 -7.54
C VAL A 3 4.98 2.05 -6.87
N GLN A 4 4.15 2.84 -6.18
CA GLN A 4 4.59 4.00 -5.42
C GLN A 4 4.07 3.92 -4.00
N GLU A 5 4.78 4.50 -3.04
CA GLU A 5 4.26 4.70 -1.69
C GLU A 5 3.48 6.01 -1.61
N TYR A 6 2.42 6.03 -0.78
CA TYR A 6 1.67 7.24 -0.51
C TYR A 6 2.46 8.13 0.45
N ILE A 7 2.90 9.27 -0.07
CA ILE A 7 3.54 10.32 0.71
C ILE A 7 2.46 11.36 1.04
N ARG A 8 2.25 11.61 2.33
CA ARG A 8 1.35 12.64 2.82
C ARG A 8 1.87 14.04 2.51
N GLU A 9 1.03 15.05 2.70
CA GLU A 9 1.42 16.46 2.51
C GLU A 9 2.58 16.91 3.41
N ASP A 10 2.72 16.30 4.58
CA ASP A 10 3.82 16.55 5.51
C ASP A 10 5.14 15.84 5.11
N GLY A 11 5.14 15.11 3.99
CA GLY A 11 6.29 14.30 3.56
C GLY A 11 6.43 12.96 4.29
N SER A 12 5.49 12.62 5.19
CA SER A 12 5.53 11.34 5.90
C SER A 12 4.95 10.21 5.05
N SER A 13 5.62 9.04 5.10
CA SER A 13 5.12 7.79 4.55
C SER A 13 4.95 6.79 5.69
N GLN A 14 3.70 6.39 5.93
CA GLN A 14 3.37 5.39 6.95
C GLN A 14 3.95 4.02 6.57
N PHE A 15 3.94 3.71 5.26
CA PHE A 15 4.59 2.52 4.74
C PHE A 15 6.10 2.56 4.99
N ARG A 16 6.77 3.68 4.69
CA ARG A 16 8.22 3.84 4.87
C ARG A 16 8.62 3.64 6.31
N SER A 17 7.96 4.35 7.24
CA SER A 17 8.25 4.24 8.67
C SER A 17 8.13 2.79 9.14
N TRP A 18 7.06 2.10 8.74
CA TRP A 18 6.90 0.69 9.09
C TRP A 18 7.95 -0.21 8.42
N PHE A 19 8.32 0.07 7.18
CA PHE A 19 9.31 -0.71 6.42
C PHE A 19 10.71 -0.56 7.00
N ASP A 20 11.09 0.64 7.45
CA ASP A 20 12.36 0.91 8.11
C ASP A 20 12.45 0.26 9.51
N ASP A 21 11.31 0.01 10.16
CA ASP A 21 11.23 -0.77 11.41
C ASP A 21 11.37 -2.30 11.21
N LEU A 22 11.39 -2.79 9.96
CA LEU A 22 11.49 -4.22 9.66
C LEU A 22 12.92 -4.75 9.70
N ASP A 23 13.09 -5.98 10.20
CA ASP A 23 14.34 -6.74 10.07
C ASP A 23 14.74 -6.92 8.59
N SER A 24 16.04 -7.06 8.34
CA SER A 24 16.62 -7.16 6.98
C SER A 24 16.00 -8.29 6.14
N GLN A 25 15.61 -9.40 6.77
CA GLN A 25 14.94 -10.49 6.07
C GLN A 25 13.50 -10.15 5.70
N ALA A 26 12.78 -9.45 6.58
CA ALA A 26 11.41 -9.02 6.37
C ALA A 26 11.33 -7.96 5.24
N SER A 27 12.21 -6.97 5.29
CA SER A 27 12.30 -5.91 4.28
C SER A 27 12.64 -6.48 2.91
N ALA A 28 13.55 -7.45 2.81
CA ALA A 28 13.85 -8.14 1.55
C ALA A 28 12.64 -8.89 0.97
N LYS A 29 11.82 -9.52 1.81
CA LYS A 29 10.58 -10.20 1.37
C LYS A 29 9.52 -9.22 0.91
N VAL A 30 9.34 -8.12 1.62
CA VAL A 30 8.44 -7.03 1.23
C VAL A 30 8.89 -6.41 -0.10
N ALA A 31 10.18 -6.11 -0.25
CA ALA A 31 10.73 -5.62 -1.51
C ALA A 31 10.51 -6.60 -2.66
N THR A 32 10.71 -7.90 -2.43
CA THR A 32 10.41 -8.95 -3.43
C THR A 32 8.92 -8.96 -3.81
N ALA A 33 8.02 -8.76 -2.84
CA ALA A 33 6.59 -8.68 -3.12
C ALA A 33 6.25 -7.45 -3.96
N ILE A 34 6.85 -6.29 -3.67
CA ILE A 34 6.69 -5.06 -4.45
C ILE A 34 7.15 -5.26 -5.89
N VAL A 35 8.37 -5.80 -6.09
CA VAL A 35 8.90 -6.08 -7.43
C VAL A 35 7.99 -7.03 -8.20
N ARG A 36 7.43 -8.05 -7.53
CA ARG A 36 6.45 -8.95 -8.16
C ARG A 36 5.17 -8.21 -8.59
N MET A 37 4.68 -7.26 -7.80
CA MET A 37 3.54 -6.42 -8.20
C MET A 37 3.87 -5.53 -9.39
N GLU A 38 5.08 -4.95 -9.45
CA GLU A 38 5.52 -4.13 -10.59
C GLU A 38 5.54 -4.94 -11.89
N LEU A 39 5.93 -6.22 -11.79
CA LEU A 39 5.86 -7.21 -12.86
C LEU A 39 4.43 -7.67 -13.20
N GLY A 40 3.40 -7.10 -12.56
CA GLY A 40 1.99 -7.42 -12.78
C GLY A 40 1.50 -8.67 -12.03
N ASN A 41 2.32 -9.25 -11.14
CA ASN A 41 1.95 -10.43 -10.38
C ASN A 41 1.21 -10.03 -9.09
N LEU A 42 -0.11 -9.93 -9.20
CA LEU A 42 -1.03 -9.57 -8.12
C LEU A 42 -1.72 -10.79 -7.47
N SER A 43 -1.25 -12.01 -7.71
CA SER A 43 -1.89 -13.23 -7.17
C SER A 43 -1.95 -13.27 -5.63
N ASN A 44 -1.03 -12.58 -4.96
CA ASN A 44 -1.02 -12.44 -3.50
C ASN A 44 -1.85 -11.26 -2.97
N VAL A 45 -2.42 -10.46 -3.87
CA VAL A 45 -3.24 -9.29 -3.54
C VAL A 45 -4.70 -9.69 -3.53
N LYS A 46 -5.35 -9.53 -2.37
CA LYS A 46 -6.79 -9.67 -2.21
C LYS A 46 -7.44 -8.29 -2.22
N TRP A 47 -8.24 -8.01 -3.25
CA TRP A 47 -9.08 -6.81 -3.30
C TRP A 47 -10.20 -6.92 -2.26
N ILE A 48 -10.24 -5.97 -1.32
CA ILE A 48 -11.25 -5.93 -0.24
C ILE A 48 -12.48 -5.12 -0.69
N GLY A 49 -12.29 -4.19 -1.64
CA GLY A 49 -13.35 -3.35 -2.19
C GLY A 49 -13.06 -1.86 -2.00
N GLY A 50 -13.82 -1.01 -2.68
CA GLY A 50 -13.62 0.45 -2.62
C GLY A 50 -12.28 0.93 -3.20
N GLY A 51 -11.58 0.10 -3.98
CA GLY A 51 -10.24 0.37 -4.50
C GLY A 51 -9.10 0.01 -3.55
N LEU A 52 -9.39 -0.56 -2.37
CA LEU A 52 -8.36 -1.06 -1.45
C LEU A 52 -8.11 -2.56 -1.67
N GLY A 53 -6.84 -2.92 -1.69
CA GLY A 53 -6.31 -4.28 -1.78
C GLY A 53 -5.34 -4.57 -0.65
N GLU A 54 -5.25 -5.85 -0.29
CA GLU A 54 -4.38 -6.36 0.76
C GLU A 54 -3.47 -7.43 0.15
N CYS A 55 -2.17 -7.15 0.06
CA CYS A 55 -1.17 -8.16 -0.26
C CYS A 55 -0.78 -8.96 0.97
N ARG A 56 -0.91 -10.28 0.89
CA ARG A 56 -0.51 -11.19 1.96
C ARG A 56 0.87 -11.77 1.68
N ILE A 57 1.75 -11.59 2.64
CA ILE A 57 3.10 -12.14 2.62
C ILE A 57 3.19 -13.16 3.76
N ASP A 58 3.12 -14.44 3.39
CA ASP A 58 3.24 -15.57 4.30
C ASP A 58 4.71 -15.79 4.69
N TRP A 59 5.23 -14.86 5.51
CA TRP A 59 6.59 -14.92 6.04
C TRP A 59 6.63 -14.34 7.46
N GLY A 60 7.32 -15.04 8.37
CA GLY A 60 7.45 -14.67 9.78
C GLY A 60 6.09 -14.50 10.48
N PRO A 61 5.79 -13.34 11.11
CA PRO A 61 4.52 -13.08 11.79
C PRO A 61 3.30 -12.96 10.84
N GLY A 62 3.53 -13.01 9.53
CA GLY A 62 2.50 -12.83 8.49
C GLY A 62 2.29 -11.34 8.22
N TYR A 63 3.02 -10.82 7.23
CA TYR A 63 2.98 -9.41 6.85
C TYR A 63 1.86 -9.15 5.86
N ARG A 64 1.26 -7.95 5.96
CA ARG A 64 0.20 -7.50 5.06
C ARG A 64 0.48 -6.09 4.58
N LEU A 65 0.42 -5.90 3.27
CA LEU A 65 0.56 -4.59 2.65
C LEU A 65 -0.82 -4.14 2.17
N TYR A 66 -1.19 -2.92 2.52
CA TYR A 66 -2.41 -2.30 2.06
C TYR A 66 -2.08 -1.35 0.92
N LEU A 67 -2.72 -1.59 -0.21
CA LEU A 67 -2.46 -0.91 -1.46
C LEU A 67 -3.75 -0.55 -2.17
N ALA A 68 -3.74 0.45 -3.03
CA ALA A 68 -4.80 0.67 -4.00
C ALA A 68 -4.24 0.61 -5.41
N GLN A 69 -5.06 0.10 -6.32
CA GLN A 69 -4.82 0.24 -7.74
C GLN A 69 -5.51 1.50 -8.23
N ASP A 70 -4.77 2.31 -8.97
CA ASP A 70 -5.23 3.56 -9.54
C ASP A 70 -5.12 3.53 -11.06
N GLY A 71 -6.22 3.20 -11.74
CA GLY A 71 -6.21 2.88 -13.16
C GLY A 71 -5.60 1.51 -13.42
N ASP A 72 -5.03 1.30 -14.60
CA ASP A 72 -4.56 -0.02 -15.03
C ASP A 72 -3.10 -0.30 -14.64
N ASP A 73 -2.29 0.74 -14.47
CA ASP A 73 -0.83 0.62 -14.34
C ASP A 73 -0.22 1.17 -13.06
N LEU A 74 -0.98 1.83 -12.18
CA LEU A 74 -0.44 2.43 -10.95
C LEU A 74 -0.96 1.71 -9.71
N ILE A 75 -0.04 1.38 -8.81
CA ILE A 75 -0.33 0.83 -7.48
C ILE A 75 0.25 1.76 -6.43
N ILE A 76 -0.55 2.07 -5.41
CA ILE A 76 -0.18 2.97 -4.32
C ILE A 76 -0.19 2.19 -3.01
N LEU A 77 0.96 2.11 -2.35
CA LEU A 77 1.13 1.50 -1.03
C LEU A 77 0.81 2.53 0.05
N PHE A 78 -0.12 2.23 0.95
CA PHE A 78 -0.48 3.15 2.03
C PHE A 78 0.19 2.78 3.35
N VAL A 79 0.02 1.51 3.76
CA VAL A 79 0.43 1.02 5.07
C VAL A 79 0.90 -0.42 4.93
N GLY A 80 1.97 -0.77 5.63
CA GLY A 80 2.32 -2.16 5.88
C GLY A 80 2.08 -2.52 7.34
N GLY A 81 1.75 -3.77 7.59
CA GLY A 81 1.38 -4.24 8.91
C GLY A 81 1.64 -5.73 9.09
N THR A 82 1.20 -6.23 10.24
CA THR A 82 1.24 -7.66 10.56
C THR A 82 -0.17 -8.17 10.76
N LYS A 83 -0.36 -9.48 10.66
CA LYS A 83 -1.65 -10.14 10.90
C LYS A 83 -2.31 -9.73 12.23
N LYS A 84 -1.53 -9.41 13.27
CA LYS A 84 -2.05 -8.99 14.59
C LYS A 84 -2.69 -7.59 14.59
N ARG A 85 -2.25 -6.69 13.71
CA ARG A 85 -2.74 -5.30 13.61
C ARG A 85 -3.64 -5.05 12.40
N GLN A 86 -4.06 -6.13 11.72
CA GLN A 86 -4.84 -6.09 10.48
C GLN A 86 -6.04 -5.12 10.55
N GLN A 87 -6.81 -5.13 11.64
CA GLN A 87 -8.00 -4.28 11.75
C GLN A 87 -7.65 -2.79 11.75
N SER A 88 -6.71 -2.38 12.61
CA SER A 88 -6.25 -1.00 12.69
C SER A 88 -5.54 -0.54 11.42
N ASP A 89 -4.81 -1.45 10.76
CA ASP A 89 -4.12 -1.16 9.51
C ASP A 89 -5.11 -0.97 8.34
N ILE A 90 -6.20 -1.75 8.29
CA ILE A 90 -7.30 -1.57 7.33
C ILE A 90 -7.95 -0.19 7.51
N GLU A 91 -8.27 0.19 8.76
CA GLU A 91 -8.89 1.48 9.05
C GLU A 91 -7.98 2.63 8.60
N ARG A 92 -6.68 2.57 8.94
CA ARG A 92 -5.68 3.57 8.51
C ARG A 92 -5.55 3.64 7.00
N ALA A 93 -5.46 2.49 6.33
CA ALA A 93 -5.36 2.44 4.87
C ALA A 93 -6.62 2.99 4.20
N GLY A 94 -7.81 2.75 4.77
CA GLY A 94 -9.07 3.32 4.28
C GLY A 94 -9.13 4.84 4.38
N VAL A 95 -8.64 5.41 5.50
CA VAL A 95 -8.52 6.87 5.67
C VAL A 95 -7.56 7.45 4.63
N LEU A 96 -6.37 6.86 4.49
CA LEU A 96 -5.36 7.32 3.53
C LEU A 96 -5.82 7.22 2.07
N LEU A 97 -6.54 6.15 1.72
CA LEU A 97 -7.14 6.00 0.41
C LEU A 97 -8.17 7.10 0.13
N SER A 98 -8.98 7.44 1.12
CA SER A 98 -9.99 8.50 0.99
C SER A 98 -9.33 9.87 0.79
N GLU A 99 -8.27 10.14 1.54
CA GLU A 99 -7.43 11.34 1.39
C GLU A 99 -6.79 11.42 0.00
N TYR A 100 -6.17 10.33 -0.45
CA TYR A 100 -5.59 10.23 -1.80
C TYR A 100 -6.63 10.51 -2.89
N LYS A 101 -7.82 9.91 -2.80
CA LYS A 101 -8.90 10.12 -3.78
C LYS A 101 -9.39 11.57 -3.79
N ALA A 102 -9.58 12.16 -2.62
CA ALA A 102 -10.01 13.56 -2.50
C ALA A 102 -8.96 14.50 -3.13
N ARG A 103 -7.68 14.26 -2.84
CA ARG A 103 -6.56 15.02 -3.41
C ARG A 103 -6.46 14.85 -4.92
N LYS A 104 -6.59 13.63 -5.43
CA LYS A 104 -6.60 13.35 -6.88
C LYS A 104 -7.76 14.05 -7.57
N ALA A 105 -8.95 14.06 -6.96
CA ALA A 105 -10.11 14.76 -7.49
C ALA A 105 -9.89 16.29 -7.53
N ALA A 106 -9.31 16.87 -6.48
CA ALA A 106 -8.93 18.28 -6.45
C ALA A 106 -7.88 18.62 -7.52
N ALA A 107 -6.81 17.83 -7.63
CA ALA A 107 -5.76 18.03 -8.65
C ALA A 107 -6.28 17.88 -10.09
N ARG A 108 -7.28 17.02 -10.33
CA ARG A 108 -7.97 16.93 -11.62
C ARG A 108 -8.86 18.14 -11.91
N LYS A 109 -9.45 18.76 -10.88
CA LYS A 109 -10.31 19.94 -11.00
C LYS A 109 -9.51 21.20 -11.29
N ASP A 110 -8.30 21.30 -10.76
CA ASP A 110 -7.39 22.44 -10.97
C ASP A 110 -6.81 22.49 -12.39
N ARG A 111 -6.79 21.35 -13.10
CA ARG A 111 -6.34 21.25 -14.50
C ARG A 111 -7.43 21.52 -15.55
N LYS A 112 -8.64 21.91 -15.13
CA LYS A 112 -9.78 22.13 -16.02
C LYS A 112 -10.24 23.58 -15.97
#